data_AF-A0A7K3WEA6-F1
#
_entry.id   AF-A0A7K3WEA6-F1
#
_cell.length_a   1.000
_cell.length_b   1.000
_cell.length_c   1.000
_cell.angle_alpha   90.00
_cell.angle_beta   90.00
_cell.angle_gamma   90.00
#
_symmetry.space_group_name_H-M   'P 1'
#
loop_
_entity.id
_entity.type
_entity.pdbx_description
1 polymer ?
#
loop_
_entity_poly.entity_id
_entity_poly.type
_entity_poly.pdbx_seq_one_letter_code
_entity_poly.pdbx_strand_id
1 'polypeptide(L)'
;MLPNSQPTKYVFVTGGVVSSLGKGLTASSLGALLSSRGLKVTMQKLDPYLNVDPGTMNPFQHGEVFVTEDGAETDLDIGHYERFLDTDLAGPANVTTGQVYSDVIAKERRGEYLGDTVQVIPHITNEIKARILAGGRTSERVDVVITEIGGTVGDIESLPFLEAARQVRHEIGRDNCFFLHISLVPYIAPSGELKTKPTQHSVAALRSIGIQPDALVCRSDREIPTGLKRKISLMCDVDAEGVISCADAPSIYDIPKVLHREGLDAYVVRRLGLPFRDVDWTVWGALLERVHAPKVTVTVALVGKYIDLPDAYLSVTEALRAGGFAHRARVQIRWVPSDECETAEGAAQALAGVDGVCIPGGFGVRGIEGKLGAIRHARVNGIPTLGLCLGLQCMVIEVARDLAGLPDANSTEFDPDTSDAVISTMASQVDVVSGSRDMGGTMRLGSYPASLLKGSVVASAYGSTEVTERHRHRYEVANAYRDRLTEAGLVFSGTSPDGLLVEFAELPREVHPFFVGTQAHPELKSRPTRPHPLFAAFACAAIDYQDSARLPIDVDGRAAGSVDVDGESAKVGI
;
A
#
# COMPACT_ATOMS: atom_id res chain seq x y z
N MET A 1 -6.83 30.60 -27.67
CA MET A 1 -5.83 29.67 -27.10
C MET A 1 -5.88 28.40 -27.92
N LEU A 2 -4.80 28.05 -28.62
CA LEU A 2 -4.70 26.76 -29.29
C LEU A 2 -4.75 25.66 -28.21
N PRO A 3 -5.53 24.58 -28.38
CA PRO A 3 -5.47 23.45 -27.47
C PRO A 3 -4.05 22.89 -27.56
N ASN A 4 -3.28 22.97 -26.48
CA ASN A 4 -1.87 22.61 -26.47
C ASN A 4 -1.75 21.08 -26.65
N SER A 5 -1.57 20.61 -27.88
CA SER A 5 -1.64 19.21 -28.33
C SER A 5 -0.32 18.45 -28.16
N GLN A 6 0.30 18.51 -26.98
CA GLN A 6 1.53 17.75 -26.75
C GLN A 6 1.22 16.25 -26.56
N PRO A 7 1.94 15.35 -27.25
CA PRO A 7 1.79 13.91 -27.09
C PRO A 7 2.22 13.46 -25.69
N THR A 8 1.61 12.38 -25.21
CA THR A 8 2.01 11.70 -23.97
C THR A 8 3.47 11.28 -24.04
N LYS A 9 4.20 11.52 -22.96
CA LYS A 9 5.61 11.16 -22.80
C LYS A 9 5.74 9.87 -22.01
N TYR A 10 6.75 9.07 -22.32
CA TYR A 10 7.01 7.80 -21.65
C TYR A 10 8.37 7.85 -20.95
N VAL A 11 8.38 7.56 -19.66
CA VAL A 11 9.58 7.48 -18.83
C VAL A 11 9.76 6.02 -18.43
N PHE A 12 10.80 5.36 -18.95
CA PHE A 12 11.13 3.99 -18.59
C PHE A 12 12.15 3.97 -17.46
N VAL A 13 11.82 3.31 -16.36
CA VAL A 13 12.69 3.15 -15.20
C VAL A 13 13.27 1.74 -15.20
N THR A 14 14.59 1.61 -15.23
CA THR A 14 15.30 0.31 -15.30
C THR A 14 16.26 0.13 -14.13
N GLY A 15 16.52 -1.12 -13.75
CA GLY A 15 17.42 -1.48 -12.65
C GLY A 15 18.74 -2.07 -13.11
N GLY A 16 19.79 -1.84 -12.35
CA GLY A 16 21.12 -2.37 -12.63
C GLY A 16 21.87 -2.80 -11.39
N VAL A 17 22.91 -3.62 -11.57
CA VAL A 17 23.81 -4.13 -10.52
C VAL A 17 23.15 -5.17 -9.60
N VAL A 18 22.11 -4.79 -8.85
CA VAL A 18 21.37 -5.68 -7.94
C VAL A 18 19.89 -5.29 -7.89
N SER A 19 19.03 -6.23 -7.50
CA SER A 19 17.64 -5.96 -7.15
C SER A 19 17.53 -5.21 -5.81
N SER A 20 16.30 -4.79 -5.44
CA SER A 20 16.00 -4.13 -4.17
C SER A 20 16.69 -2.78 -3.92
N LEU A 21 17.12 -2.08 -4.97
CA LEU A 21 17.68 -0.72 -4.90
C LEU A 21 16.63 0.39 -4.70
N GLY A 22 15.36 0.05 -4.50
CA GLY A 22 14.27 1.03 -4.36
C GLY A 22 13.85 1.66 -5.69
N LYS A 23 13.70 0.85 -6.74
CA LYS A 23 13.29 1.31 -8.08
C LYS A 23 11.90 1.92 -8.06
N GLY A 24 10.91 1.17 -7.56
CA GLY A 24 9.54 1.64 -7.40
C GLY A 24 9.43 2.92 -6.59
N LEU A 25 10.14 3.03 -5.46
CA LEU A 25 10.14 4.26 -4.65
C LEU A 25 10.76 5.47 -5.37
N THR A 26 11.84 5.27 -6.13
CA THR A 26 12.45 6.34 -6.93
C THR A 26 11.51 6.79 -8.05
N ALA A 27 10.89 5.84 -8.76
CA ALA A 27 9.90 6.11 -9.80
C ALA A 27 8.67 6.85 -9.23
N SER A 28 8.17 6.39 -8.09
CA SER A 28 7.03 6.98 -7.37
C SER A 28 7.34 8.41 -6.94
N SER A 29 8.54 8.64 -6.42
CA SER A 29 8.99 9.97 -6.00
C SER A 29 9.12 10.94 -7.18
N LEU A 30 9.61 10.46 -8.32
CA LEU A 30 9.61 11.25 -9.56
C LEU A 30 8.17 11.55 -10.01
N GLY A 31 7.27 10.57 -9.96
CA GLY A 31 5.85 10.74 -10.27
C GLY A 31 5.18 11.79 -9.39
N ALA A 32 5.43 11.77 -8.08
CA ALA A 32 4.93 12.76 -7.13
C ALA A 32 5.46 14.18 -7.43
N LEU A 33 6.75 14.32 -7.77
CA LEU A 33 7.34 15.60 -8.15
C LEU A 33 6.73 16.15 -9.44
N LEU A 34 6.58 15.32 -10.46
CA LEU A 34 5.96 15.72 -11.73
C LEU A 34 4.48 16.10 -11.53
N SER A 35 3.75 15.35 -10.71
CA SER A 35 2.36 15.68 -10.34
C SER A 35 2.26 16.99 -9.57
N SER A 36 3.20 17.25 -8.66
CA SER A 36 3.31 18.52 -7.91
C SER A 36 3.72 19.71 -8.79
N ARG A 37 4.21 19.47 -10.01
CA ARG A 37 4.40 20.49 -11.05
C ARG A 37 3.12 20.69 -11.90
N GLY A 38 2.03 20.02 -11.57
CA GLY A 38 0.74 20.11 -12.26
C GLY A 38 0.65 19.28 -13.54
N LEU A 39 1.52 18.29 -13.74
CA LEU A 39 1.42 17.34 -14.84
C LEU A 39 0.50 16.19 -14.44
N LYS A 40 -0.26 15.65 -15.40
CA LYS A 40 -0.99 14.40 -15.18
C LYS A 40 -0.08 13.21 -15.41
N VAL A 41 0.24 12.49 -14.33
CA VAL A 41 1.13 11.33 -14.33
C VAL A 41 0.34 10.06 -14.06
N THR A 42 0.66 9.00 -14.78
CA THR A 42 0.25 7.63 -14.43
C THR A 42 1.48 6.72 -14.39
N MET A 43 1.36 5.58 -13.73
CA MET A 43 2.46 4.63 -13.54
C MET A 43 2.06 3.23 -13.92
N GLN A 44 3.05 2.45 -14.35
CA GLN A 44 2.90 1.04 -14.71
C GLN A 44 4.12 0.26 -14.26
N LYS A 45 3.92 -0.99 -13.86
CA LYS A 45 4.95 -1.96 -13.49
C LYS A 45 4.93 -3.12 -14.50
N LEU A 46 6.09 -3.47 -15.05
CA LEU A 46 6.29 -4.69 -15.84
C LEU A 46 7.05 -5.70 -14.99
N ASP A 47 6.40 -6.79 -14.60
CA ASP A 47 6.96 -7.84 -13.75
C ASP A 47 7.42 -9.06 -14.56
N PRO A 48 8.69 -9.47 -14.42
CA PRO A 48 9.26 -10.54 -15.24
C PRO A 48 8.83 -11.96 -14.83
N TYR A 49 8.12 -12.12 -13.71
CA TYR A 49 7.66 -13.43 -13.26
C TYR A 49 6.53 -14.00 -14.12
N LEU A 50 6.42 -15.34 -14.12
CA LEU A 50 5.48 -16.11 -14.94
C LEU A 50 4.07 -16.24 -14.34
N ASN A 51 3.90 -15.96 -13.04
CA ASN A 51 2.56 -15.89 -12.45
C ASN A 51 1.73 -14.83 -13.20
N VAL A 52 0.50 -15.19 -13.59
CA VAL A 52 -0.41 -14.27 -14.31
C VAL A 52 -0.74 -13.07 -13.42
N ASP A 53 -0.98 -13.34 -12.15
CA ASP A 53 -1.16 -12.39 -11.06
C ASP A 53 -0.38 -12.90 -9.83
N PRO A 54 -0.09 -12.05 -8.83
CA PRO A 54 0.60 -12.49 -7.63
C PRO A 54 -0.32 -13.22 -6.63
N GLY A 55 -1.60 -13.46 -6.96
CA GLY A 55 -2.56 -14.08 -6.04
C GLY A 55 -2.20 -15.51 -5.64
N THR A 56 -1.44 -16.20 -6.48
CA THR A 56 -0.88 -17.55 -6.24
C THR A 56 0.49 -17.55 -5.58
N MET A 57 1.12 -16.39 -5.41
CA MET A 57 2.44 -16.27 -4.80
C MET A 57 2.32 -16.33 -3.28
N ASN A 58 3.38 -16.85 -2.66
CA ASN A 58 3.48 -16.82 -1.22
C ASN A 58 3.85 -15.40 -0.76
N PRO A 59 3.05 -14.74 0.10
CA PRO A 59 3.38 -13.41 0.61
C PRO A 59 4.73 -13.33 1.34
N PHE A 60 5.24 -14.46 1.87
CA PHE A 60 6.57 -14.54 2.48
C PHE A 60 7.75 -14.32 1.52
N GLN A 61 7.53 -14.51 0.22
CA GLN A 61 8.60 -14.43 -0.77
C GLN A 61 8.51 -13.15 -1.60
N HIS A 62 7.29 -12.64 -1.79
CA HIS A 62 7.02 -11.57 -2.74
C HIS A 62 6.35 -10.34 -2.12
N GLY A 63 6.05 -10.35 -0.81
CA GLY A 63 5.36 -9.26 -0.13
C GLY A 63 3.84 -9.33 -0.31
N GLU A 64 3.15 -8.24 -0.01
CA GLU A 64 1.69 -8.17 -0.14
C GLU A 64 1.20 -8.26 -1.59
N VAL A 65 -0.02 -8.74 -1.76
CA VAL A 65 -0.78 -8.58 -3.01
C VAL A 65 -1.60 -7.30 -2.90
N PHE A 66 -1.39 -6.37 -3.82
CA PHE A 66 -2.15 -5.12 -3.88
C PHE A 66 -3.39 -5.31 -4.75
N VAL A 67 -4.56 -4.81 -4.31
CA VAL A 67 -5.80 -4.88 -5.08
C VAL A 67 -6.23 -3.48 -5.50
N THR A 68 -6.55 -3.32 -6.79
CA THR A 68 -7.03 -2.07 -7.41
C THR A 68 -8.55 -1.92 -7.29
N GLU A 69 -9.11 -0.75 -7.58
CA GLU A 69 -10.57 -0.52 -7.54
C GLU A 69 -11.32 -1.46 -8.49
N ASP A 70 -10.75 -1.79 -9.66
CA ASP A 70 -11.34 -2.70 -10.65
C ASP A 70 -11.12 -4.19 -10.33
N GLY A 71 -10.52 -4.51 -9.18
CA GLY A 71 -10.39 -5.87 -8.68
C GLY A 71 -9.24 -6.68 -9.25
N ALA A 72 -8.25 -6.05 -9.88
CA ALA A 72 -7.04 -6.74 -10.25
C ALA A 72 -6.14 -6.98 -9.02
N GLU A 73 -5.65 -8.21 -8.91
CA GLU A 73 -4.56 -8.55 -8.00
C GLU A 73 -3.22 -8.19 -8.67
N THR A 74 -2.43 -7.36 -8.00
CA THR A 74 -1.25 -6.73 -8.58
C THR A 74 -0.07 -6.76 -7.61
N ASP A 75 1.13 -6.54 -8.13
CA ASP A 75 2.34 -6.38 -7.35
C ASP A 75 2.27 -5.18 -6.37
N LEU A 76 2.96 -5.27 -5.25
CA LEU A 76 2.96 -4.25 -4.20
C LEU A 76 3.43 -2.86 -4.67
N ASP A 77 4.20 -2.79 -5.77
CA ASP A 77 4.65 -1.52 -6.32
C ASP A 77 3.48 -0.65 -6.82
N ILE A 78 2.37 -1.24 -7.24
CA ILE A 78 1.15 -0.48 -7.58
C ILE A 78 0.66 0.31 -6.38
N GLY A 79 0.75 -0.26 -5.17
CA GLY A 79 0.44 0.44 -3.94
C GLY A 79 1.38 1.63 -3.68
N HIS A 80 2.68 1.51 -4.00
CA HIS A 80 3.59 2.65 -3.91
C HIS A 80 3.19 3.77 -4.87
N TYR A 81 2.82 3.42 -6.10
CA TYR A 81 2.41 4.39 -7.11
C TYR A 81 1.15 5.14 -6.67
N GLU A 82 0.12 4.42 -6.24
CA GLU A 82 -1.11 5.04 -5.73
C GLU A 82 -0.82 5.94 -4.51
N ARG A 83 0.00 5.48 -3.56
CA ARG A 83 0.39 6.25 -2.36
C ARG A 83 1.09 7.57 -2.68
N PHE A 84 1.96 7.59 -3.68
CA PHE A 84 2.73 8.78 -4.04
C PHE A 84 1.98 9.72 -4.99
N LEU A 85 1.12 9.17 -5.87
CA LEU A 85 0.34 9.97 -6.82
C LEU A 85 -1.00 10.45 -6.25
N ASP A 86 -1.49 9.86 -5.14
CA ASP A 86 -2.85 10.05 -4.64
C ASP A 86 -3.90 9.85 -5.74
N THR A 87 -3.75 8.78 -6.53
CA THR A 87 -4.63 8.43 -7.64
C THR A 87 -4.83 6.92 -7.65
N ASP A 88 -6.03 6.46 -8.00
CA ASP A 88 -6.31 5.04 -8.14
C ASP A 88 -5.85 4.54 -9.52
N LEU A 89 -5.12 3.43 -9.52
CA LEU A 89 -4.66 2.76 -10.73
C LEU A 89 -5.58 1.57 -11.04
N ALA A 90 -5.64 1.20 -12.31
CA ALA A 90 -6.41 0.06 -12.80
C ALA A 90 -5.48 -1.14 -13.04
N GLY A 91 -6.05 -2.34 -13.17
CA GLY A 91 -5.31 -3.58 -13.43
C GLY A 91 -4.25 -3.51 -14.54
N PRO A 92 -4.47 -2.83 -15.68
CA PRO A 92 -3.45 -2.65 -16.73
C PRO A 92 -2.17 -1.92 -16.29
N ALA A 93 -2.15 -1.30 -15.11
CA ALA A 93 -0.95 -0.73 -14.50
C ALA A 93 0.04 -1.82 -14.04
N ASN A 94 -0.36 -3.10 -13.95
CA ASN A 94 0.56 -4.21 -13.70
C ASN A 94 0.53 -5.19 -14.88
N VAL A 95 1.69 -5.45 -15.44
CA VAL A 95 1.86 -6.35 -16.59
C VAL A 95 2.86 -7.43 -16.23
N THR A 96 2.50 -8.69 -16.35
CA THR A 96 3.39 -9.81 -16.02
C THR A 96 3.82 -10.58 -17.27
N THR A 97 4.97 -11.25 -17.22
CA THR A 97 5.36 -12.22 -18.28
C THR A 97 4.26 -13.28 -18.45
N GLY A 98 3.67 -13.75 -17.35
CA GLY A 98 2.55 -14.70 -17.35
C GLY A 98 1.38 -14.26 -18.23
N GLN A 99 0.88 -13.04 -18.02
CA GLN A 99 -0.22 -12.46 -18.81
C GLN A 99 0.15 -12.39 -20.30
N VAL A 100 1.32 -11.82 -20.60
CA VAL A 100 1.78 -11.60 -21.98
C VAL A 100 1.88 -12.92 -22.74
N TYR A 101 2.52 -13.93 -22.16
CA TYR A 101 2.71 -15.22 -22.81
C TYR A 101 1.40 -15.98 -22.93
N SER A 102 0.56 -15.98 -21.88
CA SER A 102 -0.77 -16.61 -21.91
C SER A 102 -1.62 -16.05 -23.04
N ASP A 103 -1.67 -14.72 -23.18
CA ASP A 103 -2.49 -14.07 -24.20
C ASP A 103 -1.97 -14.32 -25.61
N VAL A 104 -0.65 -14.28 -25.81
CA VAL A 104 -0.06 -14.57 -27.12
C VAL A 104 -0.30 -16.03 -27.52
N ILE A 105 -0.15 -16.99 -26.60
CA ILE A 105 -0.43 -18.41 -26.85
C ILE A 105 -1.93 -18.62 -27.14
N ALA A 106 -2.81 -17.94 -26.40
CA ALA A 106 -4.24 -18.06 -26.60
C ALA A 106 -4.70 -17.52 -27.99
N LYS A 107 -4.14 -16.37 -28.42
CA LYS A 107 -4.37 -15.80 -29.77
C LYS A 107 -3.87 -16.75 -30.87
N GLU A 108 -2.72 -17.38 -30.65
CA GLU A 108 -2.15 -18.37 -31.56
C GLU A 108 -3.07 -19.58 -31.74
N ARG A 109 -3.57 -20.15 -30.64
CA ARG A 109 -4.52 -21.29 -30.67
C ARG A 109 -5.86 -20.95 -31.32
N ARG A 110 -6.28 -19.68 -31.29
CA ARG A 110 -7.48 -19.19 -31.99
C ARG A 110 -7.24 -18.89 -33.48
N GLY A 111 -6.02 -19.01 -33.97
CA GLY A 111 -5.66 -18.74 -35.36
C GLY A 111 -5.57 -17.26 -35.71
N GLU A 112 -5.45 -16.36 -34.73
CA GLU A 112 -5.40 -14.91 -34.95
C GLU A 112 -4.14 -14.44 -35.69
N TYR A 113 -3.09 -15.26 -35.69
CA TYR A 113 -1.86 -15.00 -36.45
C TYR A 113 -1.87 -15.63 -37.86
N LEU A 114 -3.01 -16.12 -38.35
CA LEU A 114 -3.22 -16.55 -39.74
C LEU A 114 -2.21 -17.59 -40.28
N GLY A 115 -1.65 -18.43 -39.40
CA GLY A 115 -0.67 -19.46 -39.75
C GLY A 115 0.79 -19.02 -39.68
N ASP A 116 1.06 -17.79 -39.24
CA ASP A 116 2.42 -17.30 -39.01
C ASP A 116 3.10 -18.03 -37.84
N THR A 117 4.42 -18.18 -37.93
CA THR A 117 5.25 -18.67 -36.82
C THR A 117 5.28 -17.62 -35.71
N VAL A 118 4.71 -17.93 -34.55
CA VAL A 118 4.75 -17.05 -33.37
C VAL A 118 6.13 -17.08 -32.72
N GLN A 119 6.64 -15.90 -32.39
CA GLN A 119 8.02 -15.65 -31.95
C GLN A 119 8.05 -14.58 -30.85
N VAL A 120 9.13 -14.53 -30.07
CA VAL A 120 9.33 -13.46 -29.08
C VAL A 120 9.33 -12.08 -29.74
N ILE A 121 10.07 -11.93 -30.84
CA ILE A 121 10.02 -10.75 -31.70
C ILE A 121 9.38 -11.18 -33.03
N PRO A 122 8.29 -10.57 -33.48
CA PRO A 122 7.65 -9.38 -32.89
C PRO A 122 6.53 -9.67 -31.88
N HIS A 123 5.97 -10.87 -31.82
CA HIS A 123 4.67 -11.14 -31.17
C HIS A 123 4.63 -10.83 -29.66
N ILE A 124 5.57 -11.37 -28.86
CA ILE A 124 5.64 -11.08 -27.42
C ILE A 124 5.96 -9.59 -27.20
N THR A 125 6.94 -9.05 -27.93
CA THR A 125 7.29 -7.64 -27.79
C THR A 125 6.16 -6.70 -28.22
N ASN A 126 5.34 -7.08 -29.20
CA ASN A 126 4.17 -6.31 -29.64
C ASN A 126 3.08 -6.30 -28.58
N GLU A 127 2.82 -7.44 -27.93
CA GLU A 127 1.88 -7.52 -26.81
C GLU A 127 2.33 -6.62 -25.64
N ILE A 128 3.62 -6.67 -25.29
CA ILE A 128 4.19 -5.78 -24.26
C ILE A 128 4.05 -4.30 -24.66
N LYS A 129 4.45 -3.93 -25.87
CA LYS A 129 4.31 -2.54 -26.38
C LYS A 129 2.87 -2.07 -26.33
N ALA A 130 1.92 -2.92 -26.72
CA ALA A 130 0.50 -2.59 -26.70
C ALA A 130 0.05 -2.23 -25.28
N ARG A 131 0.48 -2.99 -24.26
CA ARG A 131 0.19 -2.71 -22.84
C ARG A 131 0.86 -1.44 -22.32
N ILE A 132 2.11 -1.20 -22.72
CA ILE A 132 2.83 0.05 -22.37
C ILE A 132 2.08 1.25 -22.92
N LEU A 133 1.76 1.23 -24.22
CA LEU A 133 1.10 2.34 -24.89
C LEU A 133 -0.34 2.54 -24.40
N ALA A 134 -1.03 1.47 -23.98
CA ALA A 134 -2.37 1.53 -23.40
C ALA A 134 -2.41 2.38 -22.12
N GLY A 135 -1.33 2.41 -21.32
CA GLY A 135 -1.25 3.25 -20.12
C GLY A 135 -1.42 4.75 -20.41
N GLY A 136 -1.11 5.20 -21.62
CA GLY A 136 -1.33 6.60 -22.06
C GLY A 136 -2.69 6.85 -22.72
N ARG A 137 -3.51 5.80 -22.94
CA ARG A 137 -4.80 5.85 -23.65
C ARG A 137 -5.97 5.79 -22.67
N THR A 138 -6.07 6.81 -21.82
CA THR A 138 -7.18 6.98 -20.88
C THR A 138 -8.24 7.94 -21.42
N SER A 139 -9.43 7.96 -20.81
CA SER A 139 -10.49 8.93 -21.13
C SER A 139 -10.03 10.38 -20.91
N GLU A 140 -9.15 10.58 -19.95
CA GLU A 140 -8.53 11.86 -19.64
C GLU A 140 -7.10 11.92 -20.21
N ARG A 141 -6.63 13.13 -20.53
CA ARG A 141 -5.28 13.31 -21.09
C ARG A 141 -4.20 13.08 -20.03
N VAL A 142 -3.32 12.11 -20.27
CA VAL A 142 -2.09 11.88 -19.50
C VAL A 142 -0.89 12.55 -20.16
N ASP A 143 -0.11 13.32 -19.39
CA ASP A 143 1.10 13.97 -19.87
C ASP A 143 2.30 13.02 -19.84
N VAL A 144 2.43 12.23 -18.76
CA VAL A 144 3.57 11.32 -18.55
C VAL A 144 3.10 9.95 -18.06
N VAL A 145 3.55 8.89 -18.72
CA VAL A 145 3.47 7.50 -18.24
C VAL A 145 4.85 7.10 -17.75
N ILE A 146 4.98 6.73 -16.48
CA ILE A 146 6.21 6.17 -15.93
C ILE A 146 6.06 4.65 -15.89
N THR A 147 6.84 3.93 -16.69
CA THR A 147 6.84 2.47 -16.72
C THR A 147 8.09 1.94 -16.05
N GLU A 148 7.93 1.31 -14.90
CA GLU A 148 8.99 0.55 -14.24
C GLU A 148 9.15 -0.81 -14.91
N ILE A 149 10.38 -1.14 -15.29
CA ILE A 149 10.76 -2.47 -15.79
C ILE A 149 11.40 -3.23 -14.63
N GLY A 150 10.69 -4.26 -14.16
CA GLY A 150 11.14 -5.18 -13.13
C GLY A 150 12.38 -5.98 -13.55
N GLY A 151 12.94 -6.71 -12.58
CA GLY A 151 14.22 -7.42 -12.76
C GLY A 151 15.44 -6.49 -12.75
N THR A 152 16.58 -7.05 -13.20
CA THR A 152 17.86 -6.35 -13.32
C THR A 152 18.36 -6.45 -14.76
N VAL A 153 18.85 -5.33 -15.31
CA VAL A 153 19.48 -5.33 -16.63
C VAL A 153 20.67 -6.28 -16.66
N GLY A 154 20.62 -7.23 -17.59
CA GLY A 154 21.56 -8.35 -17.69
C GLY A 154 20.89 -9.71 -17.48
N ASP A 155 19.75 -9.73 -16.79
CA ASP A 155 18.99 -10.96 -16.56
C ASP A 155 18.12 -11.33 -17.78
N ILE A 156 17.97 -12.64 -18.01
CA ILE A 156 17.23 -13.20 -19.16
C ILE A 156 15.76 -12.79 -19.12
N GLU A 157 15.17 -12.79 -17.92
CA GLU A 157 13.73 -12.58 -17.70
C GLU A 157 13.24 -11.19 -18.14
N SER A 158 14.13 -10.18 -18.14
CA SER A 158 13.79 -8.80 -18.50
C SER A 158 14.00 -8.45 -19.97
N LEU A 159 14.64 -9.34 -20.74
CA LEU A 159 15.01 -9.07 -22.14
C LEU A 159 13.79 -8.70 -23.02
N PRO A 160 12.64 -9.39 -22.96
CA PRO A 160 11.48 -9.02 -23.77
C PRO A 160 10.93 -7.62 -23.43
N PHE A 161 10.93 -7.22 -22.16
CA PHE A 161 10.46 -5.89 -21.74
C PHE A 161 11.40 -4.79 -22.18
N LEU A 162 12.71 -4.99 -22.05
CA LEU A 162 13.71 -4.02 -22.48
C LEU A 162 13.68 -3.84 -24.00
N GLU A 163 13.55 -4.93 -24.76
CA GLU A 163 13.38 -4.87 -26.22
C GLU A 163 12.08 -4.14 -26.61
N ALA A 164 10.98 -4.40 -25.93
CA ALA A 164 9.73 -3.68 -26.15
C ALA A 164 9.88 -2.18 -25.87
N ALA A 165 10.49 -1.78 -24.75
CA ALA A 165 10.74 -0.38 -24.42
C ALA A 165 11.65 0.32 -25.45
N ARG A 166 12.68 -0.38 -25.94
CA ARG A 166 13.55 0.08 -27.02
C ARG A 166 12.76 0.32 -28.32
N GLN A 167 11.86 -0.59 -28.66
CA GLN A 167 10.96 -0.44 -29.81
C GLN A 167 9.94 0.69 -29.61
N VAL A 168 9.38 0.87 -28.41
CA VAL A 168 8.51 2.03 -28.10
C VAL A 168 9.25 3.33 -28.41
N ARG A 169 10.49 3.50 -27.93
CA ARG A 169 11.32 4.69 -28.26
C ARG A 169 11.48 4.90 -29.76
N HIS A 170 11.63 3.82 -30.53
CA HIS A 170 11.74 3.89 -31.98
C HIS A 170 10.43 4.34 -32.63
N GLU A 171 9.28 3.86 -32.15
CA GLU A 171 7.96 4.18 -32.70
C GLU A 171 7.47 5.60 -32.36
N ILE A 172 7.63 6.03 -31.10
CA ILE A 172 7.12 7.34 -30.64
C ILE A 172 8.14 8.48 -30.79
N GLY A 173 9.40 8.14 -31.09
CA GLY A 173 10.50 9.10 -31.24
C GLY A 173 11.22 9.43 -29.93
N ARG A 174 12.47 9.86 -30.07
CA ARG A 174 13.40 10.12 -28.93
C ARG A 174 12.94 11.25 -28.01
N ASP A 175 12.19 12.22 -28.52
CA ASP A 175 11.74 13.40 -27.74
C ASP A 175 10.45 13.12 -26.95
N ASN A 176 9.86 11.94 -27.11
CA ASN A 176 8.69 11.47 -26.39
C ASN A 176 9.02 10.32 -25.41
N CYS A 177 10.30 9.95 -25.29
CA CYS A 177 10.76 8.81 -24.50
C CYS A 177 12.02 9.16 -23.70
N PHE A 178 12.01 8.84 -22.40
CA PHE A 178 13.12 9.07 -21.48
C PHE A 178 13.50 7.77 -20.77
N PHE A 179 14.79 7.42 -20.73
CA PHE A 179 15.27 6.28 -19.96
C PHE A 179 15.97 6.73 -18.67
N LEU A 180 15.40 6.36 -17.53
CA LEU A 180 15.99 6.53 -16.20
C LEU A 180 16.57 5.19 -15.74
N HIS A 181 17.89 5.12 -15.50
CA HIS A 181 18.53 3.89 -15.04
C HIS A 181 19.01 4.02 -13.59
N ILE A 182 18.59 3.10 -12.74
CA ILE A 182 18.92 3.05 -11.32
C ILE A 182 20.08 2.08 -11.12
N SER A 183 21.12 2.52 -10.42
CA SER A 183 22.35 1.76 -10.20
C SER A 183 22.87 1.92 -8.78
N LEU A 184 23.80 1.04 -8.37
CA LEU A 184 24.44 1.07 -7.06
C LEU A 184 25.87 1.60 -7.15
N VAL A 185 26.22 2.53 -6.26
CA VAL A 185 27.58 3.00 -6.01
C VAL A 185 27.99 2.51 -4.61
N PRO A 186 28.60 1.30 -4.52
CA PRO A 186 28.92 0.70 -3.24
C PRO A 186 30.13 1.38 -2.59
N TYR A 187 30.14 1.38 -1.26
CA TYR A 187 31.27 1.77 -0.43
C TYR A 187 32.10 0.55 -0.04
N ILE A 188 33.42 0.61 -0.27
CA ILE A 188 34.35 -0.46 0.12
C ILE A 188 35.00 -0.07 1.44
N ALA A 189 34.49 -0.64 2.54
CA ALA A 189 34.93 -0.29 3.89
C ALA A 189 36.45 -0.41 4.12
N PRO A 190 37.15 -1.47 3.67
CA PRO A 190 38.60 -1.58 3.88
C PRO A 190 39.43 -0.48 3.20
N SER A 191 39.00 0.03 2.03
CA SER A 191 39.73 1.07 1.30
C SER A 191 39.14 2.47 1.46
N GLY A 192 38.00 2.59 2.15
CA GLY A 192 37.39 3.86 2.47
C GLY A 192 36.83 4.63 1.27
N GLU A 193 36.46 3.95 0.19
CA GLU A 193 36.11 4.63 -1.08
C GLU A 193 34.83 4.11 -1.73
N LEU A 194 34.13 5.01 -2.42
CA LEU A 194 32.99 4.72 -3.27
C LEU A 194 33.46 4.23 -4.65
N LYS A 195 32.82 3.18 -5.19
CA LYS A 195 33.20 2.58 -6.48
C LYS A 195 32.14 2.84 -7.54
N THR A 196 32.53 3.58 -8.59
CA THR A 196 31.66 3.87 -9.75
C THR A 196 31.62 2.76 -10.80
N LYS A 197 32.44 1.71 -10.67
CA LYS A 197 32.62 0.66 -11.69
C LYS A 197 31.35 -0.16 -11.92
N PRO A 198 30.59 -0.58 -10.88
CA PRO A 198 29.33 -1.27 -11.08
C PRO A 198 28.36 -0.48 -11.97
N THR A 199 28.22 0.82 -11.75
CA THR A 199 27.41 1.70 -12.59
C THR A 199 27.89 1.76 -14.04
N GLN A 200 29.21 1.83 -14.27
CA GLN A 200 29.77 1.84 -15.63
C GLN A 200 29.45 0.56 -16.39
N HIS A 201 29.61 -0.61 -15.75
CA HIS A 201 29.30 -1.90 -16.37
C HIS A 201 27.80 -2.08 -16.59
N SER A 202 26.98 -1.61 -15.65
CA SER A 202 25.51 -1.65 -15.75
C SER A 202 25.01 -0.84 -16.94
N VAL A 203 25.53 0.38 -17.13
CA VAL A 203 25.18 1.21 -18.29
C VAL A 203 25.70 0.59 -19.60
N ALA A 204 26.89 -0.03 -19.59
CA ALA A 204 27.39 -0.75 -20.76
C ALA A 204 26.48 -1.93 -21.15
N ALA A 205 25.95 -2.67 -20.18
CA ALA A 205 24.97 -3.74 -20.41
C ALA A 205 23.63 -3.22 -20.93
N LEU A 206 23.15 -2.07 -20.44
CA LEU A 206 21.94 -1.43 -20.96
C LEU A 206 22.14 -0.94 -22.41
N ARG A 207 23.33 -0.40 -22.72
CA ARG A 207 23.69 0.05 -24.06
C ARG A 207 23.88 -1.09 -25.05
N SER A 208 24.38 -2.24 -24.62
CA SER A 208 24.59 -3.40 -25.49
C SER A 208 23.28 -3.94 -26.08
N ILE A 209 22.15 -3.72 -25.38
CA ILE A 209 20.80 -4.04 -25.87
C ILE A 209 20.12 -2.85 -26.56
N GLY A 210 20.85 -1.78 -26.87
CA GLY A 210 20.38 -0.66 -27.68
C GLY A 210 19.65 0.45 -26.92
N ILE A 211 19.76 0.50 -25.59
CA ILE A 211 19.16 1.55 -24.75
C ILE A 211 20.25 2.47 -24.20
N GLN A 212 20.19 3.76 -24.54
CA GLN A 212 21.01 4.81 -23.92
C GLN A 212 20.20 5.47 -22.80
N PRO A 213 20.66 5.42 -21.53
CA PRO A 213 20.00 6.15 -20.45
C PRO A 213 20.12 7.66 -20.65
N ASP A 214 19.03 8.38 -20.42
CA ASP A 214 18.98 9.85 -20.42
C ASP A 214 19.38 10.43 -19.05
N ALA A 215 19.19 9.67 -17.96
CA ALA A 215 19.66 9.97 -16.61
C ALA A 215 19.97 8.71 -15.79
N LEU A 216 20.76 8.88 -14.74
CA LEU A 216 21.18 7.85 -13.79
C LEU A 216 20.82 8.26 -12.36
N VAL A 217 20.15 7.37 -11.64
CA VAL A 217 20.00 7.48 -10.18
C VAL A 217 20.98 6.54 -9.51
N CYS A 218 21.98 7.11 -8.88
CA CYS A 218 23.05 6.39 -8.21
C CYS A 218 22.69 6.23 -6.73
N ARG A 219 22.22 5.04 -6.35
CA ARG A 219 21.97 4.64 -4.96
C ARG A 219 23.28 4.43 -4.21
N SER A 220 23.34 4.89 -2.97
CA SER A 220 24.51 4.74 -2.10
C SER A 220 24.10 4.89 -0.64
N ASP A 221 24.95 4.42 0.28
CA ASP A 221 24.76 4.58 1.72
C ASP A 221 25.17 5.99 2.22
N ARG A 222 25.67 6.83 1.33
CA ARG A 222 26.18 8.18 1.62
C ARG A 222 26.17 9.08 0.38
N GLU A 223 26.38 10.37 0.59
CA GLU A 223 26.46 11.32 -0.52
C GLU A 223 27.62 11.00 -1.49
N ILE A 224 27.34 11.07 -2.79
CA ILE A 224 28.31 10.82 -3.84
C ILE A 224 29.01 12.14 -4.20
N PRO A 225 30.34 12.27 -4.00
CA PRO A 225 31.06 13.50 -4.30
C PRO A 225 30.95 13.91 -5.78
N THR A 226 30.94 15.22 -6.05
CA THR A 226 30.81 15.78 -7.41
C THR A 226 31.86 15.22 -8.38
N GLY A 227 33.09 14.94 -7.91
CA GLY A 227 34.14 14.33 -8.74
C GLY A 227 33.76 12.92 -9.24
N LEU A 228 33.09 12.11 -8.42
CA LEU A 228 32.59 10.79 -8.83
C LEU A 228 31.40 10.93 -9.78
N LYS A 229 30.50 11.89 -9.55
CA LYS A 229 29.40 12.18 -10.48
C LYS A 229 29.91 12.55 -11.88
N ARG A 230 30.92 13.44 -11.97
CA ARG A 230 31.59 13.81 -13.23
C ARG A 230 32.23 12.61 -13.91
N LYS A 231 32.86 11.71 -13.13
CA LYS A 231 33.43 10.46 -13.66
C LYS A 231 32.35 9.53 -14.20
N ILE A 232 31.22 9.38 -13.51
CA ILE A 232 30.08 8.59 -13.99
C ILE A 232 29.54 9.19 -15.29
N SER A 233 29.27 10.50 -15.31
CA SER A 233 28.81 11.24 -16.50
C SER A 233 29.71 10.96 -17.71
N LEU A 234 31.03 11.16 -17.57
CA LEU A 234 31.99 10.93 -18.66
C LEU A 234 32.04 9.47 -19.13
N MET A 235 32.07 8.51 -18.19
CA MET A 235 32.27 7.08 -18.53
C MET A 235 30.99 6.42 -19.04
N CYS A 236 29.82 6.93 -18.65
CA CYS A 236 28.52 6.41 -19.07
C CYS A 236 27.93 7.16 -20.28
N ASP A 237 28.52 8.28 -20.68
CA ASP A 237 28.01 9.19 -21.73
C ASP A 237 26.60 9.71 -21.39
N VAL A 238 26.46 10.24 -20.18
CA VAL A 238 25.23 10.84 -19.65
C VAL A 238 25.51 12.26 -19.20
N ASP A 239 24.60 13.19 -19.46
CA ASP A 239 24.73 14.58 -19.03
C ASP A 239 25.01 14.68 -17.52
N ALA A 240 25.90 15.60 -17.14
CA ALA A 240 26.30 15.76 -15.74
C ALA A 240 25.11 16.11 -14.81
N GLU A 241 24.12 16.84 -15.33
CA GLU A 241 22.86 17.16 -14.64
C GLU A 241 21.94 15.94 -14.51
N GLY A 242 22.08 14.95 -15.40
CA GLY A 242 21.34 13.69 -15.36
C GLY A 242 21.96 12.63 -14.44
N VAL A 243 23.08 12.90 -13.76
CA VAL A 243 23.66 12.00 -12.77
C VAL A 243 23.22 12.43 -11.38
N ILE A 244 22.43 11.61 -10.70
CA ILE A 244 21.73 11.93 -9.45
C ILE A 244 22.33 11.15 -8.28
N SER A 245 22.81 11.85 -7.25
CA SER A 245 23.21 11.27 -5.95
C SER A 245 21.94 10.97 -5.15
N CYS A 246 21.63 9.69 -4.97
CA CYS A 246 20.44 9.27 -4.22
C CYS A 246 20.87 8.41 -3.03
N ALA A 247 21.41 9.07 -2.01
CA ALA A 247 21.78 8.43 -0.76
C ALA A 247 20.55 7.84 -0.04
N ASP A 248 20.78 6.86 0.83
CA ASP A 248 19.73 6.32 1.69
C ASP A 248 19.09 7.44 2.53
N ALA A 249 17.76 7.47 2.52
CA ALA A 249 16.98 8.51 3.16
C ALA A 249 16.36 7.98 4.47
N PRO A 250 16.17 8.82 5.51
CA PRO A 250 15.60 8.39 6.80
C PRO A 250 14.16 7.86 6.68
N SER A 251 13.41 8.35 5.70
CA SER A 251 12.07 7.91 5.36
C SER A 251 11.88 7.83 3.85
N ILE A 252 10.98 6.96 3.39
CA ILE A 252 10.57 6.89 1.98
C ILE A 252 9.98 8.23 1.50
N TYR A 253 9.38 9.02 2.40
CA TYR A 253 8.76 10.30 2.05
C TYR A 253 9.79 11.42 1.80
N ASP A 254 11.06 11.21 2.19
CA ASP A 254 12.16 12.14 1.95
C ASP A 254 12.77 12.02 0.55
N ILE A 255 12.54 10.89 -0.13
CA ILE A 255 13.11 10.62 -1.46
C ILE A 255 12.73 11.71 -2.49
N PRO A 256 11.48 12.23 -2.56
CA PRO A 256 11.15 13.38 -3.41
C PRO A 256 12.03 14.61 -3.16
N LYS A 257 12.39 14.91 -1.89
CA LYS A 257 13.30 16.03 -1.58
C LYS A 257 14.72 15.74 -2.06
N VAL A 258 15.20 14.51 -1.94
CA VAL A 258 16.52 14.10 -2.45
C VAL A 258 16.59 14.27 -3.96
N LEU A 259 15.61 13.73 -4.71
CA LEU A 259 15.56 13.82 -6.17
C LEU A 259 15.41 15.27 -6.66
N HIS A 260 14.58 16.07 -5.99
CA HIS A 260 14.40 17.47 -6.34
C HIS A 260 15.64 18.32 -6.08
N ARG A 261 16.33 18.09 -4.96
CA ARG A 261 17.59 18.79 -4.63
C ARG A 261 18.67 18.53 -5.68
N GLU A 262 18.70 17.33 -6.23
CA GLU A 262 19.60 16.95 -7.32
C GLU A 262 19.10 17.38 -8.71
N GLY A 263 17.88 17.93 -8.81
CA GLY A 263 17.33 18.50 -10.04
C GLY A 263 16.78 17.49 -11.05
N LEU A 264 16.55 16.23 -10.67
CA LEU A 264 16.11 15.18 -11.59
C LEU A 264 14.79 15.52 -12.29
N ASP A 265 13.80 15.97 -11.54
CA ASP A 265 12.47 16.32 -12.04
C ASP A 265 12.52 17.50 -13.02
N ALA A 266 13.30 18.54 -12.71
CA ALA A 266 13.53 19.66 -13.61
C ALA A 266 14.24 19.23 -14.91
N TYR A 267 15.24 18.35 -14.79
CA TYR A 267 15.95 17.78 -15.94
C TYR A 267 15.02 16.96 -16.84
N VAL A 268 14.15 16.12 -16.27
CA VAL A 268 13.14 15.34 -17.01
C VAL A 268 12.17 16.26 -17.76
N VAL A 269 11.62 17.28 -17.09
CA VAL A 269 10.70 18.26 -17.70
C VAL A 269 11.34 18.93 -18.92
N ARG A 270 12.59 19.40 -18.77
CA ARG A 270 13.34 20.05 -19.85
C ARG A 270 13.64 19.06 -20.99
N ARG A 271 14.12 17.86 -20.68
CA ARG A 271 14.56 16.86 -21.66
C ARG A 271 13.41 16.35 -22.54
N LEU A 272 12.19 16.29 -21.99
CA LEU A 272 10.97 15.87 -22.69
C LEU A 272 10.16 17.02 -23.30
N GLY A 273 10.59 18.29 -23.10
CA GLY A 273 9.88 19.46 -23.58
C GLY A 273 8.49 19.64 -22.96
N LEU A 274 8.34 19.21 -21.70
CA LEU A 274 7.10 19.31 -20.93
C LEU A 274 6.88 20.76 -20.43
N PRO A 275 5.63 21.17 -20.15
CA PRO A 275 5.35 22.47 -19.55
C PRO A 275 6.06 22.61 -18.20
N PHE A 276 6.82 23.69 -18.03
CA PHE A 276 7.54 23.96 -16.80
C PHE A 276 6.66 24.74 -15.81
N ARG A 277 6.58 24.23 -14.60
CA ARG A 277 6.03 24.91 -13.41
C ARG A 277 6.85 24.47 -12.19
N ASP A 278 7.00 25.34 -11.21
CA ASP A 278 7.66 24.99 -9.95
C ASP A 278 6.85 23.95 -9.16
N VAL A 279 7.55 23.18 -8.33
CA VAL A 279 6.94 22.16 -7.47
C VAL A 279 6.12 22.84 -6.36
N ASP A 280 4.84 22.50 -6.26
CA ASP A 280 4.01 22.87 -5.11
C ASP A 280 4.33 21.95 -3.92
N TRP A 281 5.02 22.49 -2.92
CA TRP A 281 5.40 21.77 -1.72
C TRP A 281 4.36 21.80 -0.61
N THR A 282 3.18 22.40 -0.82
CA THR A 282 2.19 22.60 0.26
C THR A 282 1.76 21.28 0.90
N VAL A 283 1.35 20.32 0.09
CA VAL A 283 0.86 19.02 0.57
C VAL A 283 2.01 18.15 1.10
N TRP A 284 3.07 17.97 0.30
CA TRP A 284 4.18 17.09 0.67
C TRP A 284 5.03 17.67 1.81
N GLY A 285 5.17 18.99 1.89
CA GLY A 285 5.83 19.68 3.00
C GLY A 285 5.09 19.48 4.31
N ALA A 286 3.76 19.60 4.32
CA ALA A 286 2.94 19.32 5.51
C ALA A 286 3.03 17.85 5.94
N LEU A 287 3.16 16.91 5.00
CA LEU A 287 3.46 15.51 5.30
C LEU A 287 4.81 15.36 6.01
N LEU A 288 5.87 15.96 5.46
CA LEU A 288 7.22 15.88 6.06
C LEU A 288 7.27 16.46 7.47
N GLU A 289 6.53 17.54 7.75
CA GLU A 289 6.39 18.04 9.12
C GLU A 289 5.79 17.00 10.07
N ARG A 290 4.75 16.26 9.64
CA ARG A 290 4.10 15.22 10.45
C ARG A 290 5.02 14.01 10.66
N VAL A 291 5.84 13.68 9.67
CA VAL A 291 6.82 12.56 9.71
C VAL A 291 7.95 12.85 10.70
N HIS A 292 8.52 14.07 10.62
CA HIS A 292 9.75 14.42 11.33
C HIS A 292 9.52 15.11 12.69
N ALA A 293 8.36 15.73 12.90
CA ALA A 293 8.01 16.43 14.14
C ALA A 293 6.68 15.93 14.75
N PRO A 294 6.58 14.63 15.14
CA PRO A 294 5.44 14.11 15.87
C PRO A 294 5.38 14.70 17.30
N LYS A 295 4.17 14.94 17.80
CA LYS A 295 3.91 15.44 19.16
C LYS A 295 3.82 14.32 20.20
N VAL A 296 3.36 13.15 19.78
CA VAL A 296 3.15 11.98 20.63
C VAL A 296 3.59 10.72 19.87
N THR A 297 3.97 9.69 20.61
CA THR A 297 4.27 8.37 20.04
C THR A 297 3.32 7.36 20.65
N VAL A 298 2.62 6.59 19.82
CA VAL A 298 1.75 5.48 20.24
C VAL A 298 2.29 4.15 19.71
N THR A 299 2.22 3.12 20.53
CA THR A 299 2.68 1.77 20.19
C THR A 299 1.50 0.92 19.74
N VAL A 300 1.50 0.49 18.48
CA VAL A 300 0.44 -0.38 17.94
C VAL A 300 1.01 -1.77 17.70
N ALA A 301 0.38 -2.80 18.26
CA ALA A 301 0.67 -4.19 17.92
C ALA A 301 0.06 -4.52 16.56
N LEU A 302 0.88 -5.01 15.62
CA LEU A 302 0.41 -5.66 14.40
C LEU A 302 0.54 -7.17 14.62
N VAL A 303 -0.59 -7.82 14.89
CA VAL A 303 -0.65 -9.26 15.24
C VAL A 303 -0.76 -10.08 13.97
N GLY A 304 0.40 -10.26 13.34
CA GLY A 304 0.57 -10.90 12.06
C GLY A 304 1.00 -12.36 12.19
N LYS A 305 0.68 -13.14 11.17
CA LYS A 305 1.27 -14.47 10.98
C LYS A 305 2.67 -14.37 10.35
N TYR A 306 2.87 -13.33 9.54
CA TYR A 306 4.01 -13.16 8.64
C TYR A 306 4.86 -11.95 9.04
N ILE A 307 5.45 -11.98 10.23
CA ILE A 307 6.16 -10.80 10.77
C ILE A 307 7.63 -10.69 10.34
N ASP A 308 8.22 -11.78 9.86
CA ASP A 308 9.65 -11.81 9.45
C ASP A 308 9.91 -11.08 8.13
N LEU A 309 8.87 -10.88 7.31
CA LEU A 309 8.91 -10.05 6.11
C LEU A 309 7.94 -8.88 6.25
N PRO A 310 8.41 -7.68 6.65
CA PRO A 310 7.56 -6.49 6.80
C PRO A 310 6.72 -6.15 5.56
N ASP A 311 7.22 -6.47 4.36
CA ASP A 311 6.55 -6.18 3.08
C ASP A 311 5.25 -6.98 2.89
N ALA A 312 5.04 -8.08 3.63
CA ALA A 312 3.79 -8.83 3.62
C ALA A 312 2.59 -8.01 4.17
N TYR A 313 2.87 -6.93 4.89
CA TYR A 313 1.88 -6.03 5.48
C TYR A 313 2.15 -4.56 5.14
N LEU A 314 2.82 -4.29 4.02
CA LEU A 314 3.30 -2.97 3.65
C LEU A 314 2.21 -1.90 3.71
N SER A 315 1.09 -2.10 3.00
CA SER A 315 -0.04 -1.17 2.98
C SER A 315 -0.63 -0.97 4.38
N VAL A 316 -0.74 -2.03 5.18
CA VAL A 316 -1.22 -1.93 6.58
C VAL A 316 -0.27 -1.06 7.41
N THR A 317 1.04 -1.28 7.32
CA THR A 317 2.01 -0.46 8.06
C THR A 317 2.02 1.00 7.62
N GLU A 318 1.88 1.25 6.31
CA GLU A 318 1.76 2.60 5.76
C GLU A 318 0.46 3.29 6.18
N ALA A 319 -0.66 2.56 6.22
CA ALA A 319 -1.93 3.08 6.67
C ALA A 319 -1.95 3.40 8.17
N LEU A 320 -1.30 2.58 9.00
CA LEU A 320 -1.07 2.86 10.42
C LEU A 320 -0.24 4.14 10.61
N ARG A 321 0.88 4.28 9.88
CA ARG A 321 1.69 5.52 9.90
C ARG A 321 0.88 6.74 9.46
N ALA A 322 0.11 6.62 8.38
CA ALA A 322 -0.76 7.68 7.88
C ALA A 322 -1.84 8.08 8.91
N GLY A 323 -2.44 7.11 9.60
CA GLY A 323 -3.36 7.36 10.71
C GLY A 323 -2.71 8.20 11.81
N GLY A 324 -1.45 7.90 12.17
CA GLY A 324 -0.65 8.74 13.05
C GLY A 324 -0.43 10.15 12.52
N PHE A 325 -0.11 10.30 11.24
CA PHE A 325 0.12 11.62 10.62
C PHE A 325 -1.11 12.52 10.71
N ALA A 326 -2.33 11.97 10.63
CA ALA A 326 -3.57 12.72 10.82
C ALA A 326 -3.62 13.45 12.18
N HIS A 327 -3.01 12.87 13.21
CA HIS A 327 -3.00 13.37 14.59
C HIS A 327 -1.65 13.93 15.03
N ARG A 328 -0.71 14.16 14.09
CA ARG A 328 0.69 14.51 14.39
C ARG A 328 1.33 13.54 15.40
N ALA A 329 0.99 12.26 15.29
CA ALA A 329 1.51 11.19 16.13
C ALA A 329 2.46 10.29 15.33
N ARG A 330 3.46 9.74 16.00
CA ARG A 330 4.27 8.64 15.47
C ARG A 330 3.67 7.32 15.92
N VAL A 331 3.26 6.50 14.96
CA VAL A 331 2.87 5.11 15.24
C VAL A 331 4.12 4.24 15.24
N GLN A 332 4.50 3.75 16.40
CA GLN A 332 5.52 2.74 16.58
C GLN A 332 4.88 1.35 16.45
N ILE A 333 5.16 0.68 15.33
CA ILE A 333 4.61 -0.65 15.07
C ILE A 333 5.43 -1.68 15.84
N ARG A 334 4.78 -2.43 16.73
CA ARG A 334 5.32 -3.63 17.35
C ARG A 334 4.82 -4.84 16.56
N TRP A 335 5.75 -5.55 15.96
CA TRP A 335 5.46 -6.81 15.28
C TRP A 335 5.25 -7.90 16.32
N VAL A 336 4.06 -8.51 16.31
CA VAL A 336 3.70 -9.58 17.24
C VAL A 336 3.33 -10.82 16.43
N PRO A 337 4.05 -11.95 16.58
CA PRO A 337 3.64 -13.19 15.95
C PRO A 337 2.33 -13.66 16.59
N SER A 338 1.34 -14.01 15.75
CA SER A 338 0.03 -14.47 16.24
C SER A 338 0.15 -15.62 17.24
N ASP A 339 1.04 -16.56 16.99
CA ASP A 339 1.17 -17.80 17.76
C ASP A 339 1.60 -17.54 19.22
N GLU A 340 2.21 -16.39 19.52
CA GLU A 340 2.53 -15.98 20.89
C GLU A 340 1.30 -15.56 21.70
N CYS A 341 0.17 -15.29 21.04
CA CYS A 341 -1.06 -14.80 21.67
C CYS A 341 -2.13 -15.89 21.89
N GLU A 342 -1.82 -17.17 21.66
CA GLU A 342 -2.81 -18.27 21.79
C GLU A 342 -3.30 -18.47 23.23
N THR A 343 -2.40 -18.28 24.21
CA THR A 343 -2.74 -18.37 25.64
C THR A 343 -3.00 -16.99 26.23
N ALA A 344 -3.77 -16.93 27.32
CA ALA A 344 -4.06 -15.67 28.00
C ALA A 344 -2.77 -15.00 28.53
N GLU A 345 -1.85 -15.80 29.07
CA GLU A 345 -0.54 -15.35 29.55
C GLU A 345 0.34 -14.86 28.40
N GLY A 346 0.37 -15.60 27.28
CA GLY A 346 1.11 -15.24 26.08
C GLY A 346 0.62 -13.92 25.47
N ALA A 347 -0.70 -13.77 25.31
CA ALA A 347 -1.31 -12.53 24.83
C ALA A 347 -1.01 -11.35 25.76
N ALA A 348 -1.11 -11.53 27.09
CA ALA A 348 -0.79 -10.48 28.05
C ALA A 348 0.68 -10.06 27.99
N GLN A 349 1.61 -11.01 27.80
CA GLN A 349 3.03 -10.71 27.66
C GLN A 349 3.33 -9.99 26.35
N ALA A 350 2.81 -10.49 25.22
CA ALA A 350 3.08 -9.95 23.90
C ALA A 350 2.49 -8.54 23.70
N LEU A 351 1.30 -8.31 24.26
CA LEU A 351 0.55 -7.06 24.15
C LEU A 351 0.81 -6.09 25.32
N ALA A 352 1.73 -6.41 26.23
CA ALA A 352 2.05 -5.53 27.36
C ALA A 352 2.53 -4.13 26.88
N GLY A 353 1.83 -3.08 27.32
CA GLY A 353 2.21 -1.69 27.03
C GLY A 353 2.00 -1.29 25.56
N VAL A 354 1.08 -1.94 24.84
CA VAL A 354 0.60 -1.46 23.54
C VAL A 354 -0.63 -0.57 23.75
N ASP A 355 -0.76 0.45 22.90
CA ASP A 355 -1.83 1.43 22.94
C ASP A 355 -2.97 1.09 21.96
N GLY A 356 -2.75 0.12 21.08
CA GLY A 356 -3.74 -0.38 20.13
C GLY A 356 -3.31 -1.71 19.50
N VAL A 357 -4.28 -2.49 19.01
CA VAL A 357 -4.09 -3.79 18.36
C VAL A 357 -4.69 -3.77 16.96
N CYS A 358 -3.89 -4.08 15.95
CA CYS A 358 -4.33 -4.26 14.57
C CYS A 358 -4.21 -5.75 14.21
N ILE A 359 -5.33 -6.36 13.83
CA ILE A 359 -5.39 -7.73 13.31
C ILE A 359 -5.49 -7.65 11.78
N PRO A 360 -4.37 -7.79 11.05
CA PRO A 360 -4.39 -7.75 9.59
C PRO A 360 -5.00 -9.03 9.01
N GLY A 361 -5.24 -8.99 7.70
CA GLY A 361 -5.55 -10.16 6.89
C GLY A 361 -4.51 -11.28 7.05
N GLY A 362 -4.90 -12.50 6.72
CA GLY A 362 -4.00 -13.65 6.74
C GLY A 362 -4.48 -14.71 5.78
N PHE A 363 -3.63 -15.08 4.83
CA PHE A 363 -3.96 -16.17 3.91
C PHE A 363 -3.59 -17.53 4.55
N GLY A 364 -4.54 -18.47 4.54
CA GLY A 364 -4.36 -19.86 4.94
C GLY A 364 -4.44 -20.14 6.44
N VAL A 365 -4.65 -21.42 6.76
CA VAL A 365 -5.23 -21.97 8.02
C VAL A 365 -4.41 -21.86 9.33
N ARG A 366 -3.20 -21.30 9.33
CA ARG A 366 -2.33 -21.25 10.52
C ARG A 366 -2.42 -19.91 11.25
N GLY A 367 -2.31 -19.92 12.58
CA GLY A 367 -2.15 -18.72 13.42
C GLY A 367 -3.44 -17.99 13.81
N ILE A 368 -4.59 -18.66 13.73
CA ILE A 368 -5.89 -18.03 14.03
C ILE A 368 -6.21 -18.01 15.51
N GLU A 369 -5.98 -19.11 16.23
CA GLU A 369 -6.22 -19.16 17.69
C GLU A 369 -5.41 -18.07 18.42
N GLY A 370 -4.20 -17.81 17.96
CA GLY A 370 -3.41 -16.67 18.39
C GLY A 370 -4.06 -15.29 18.16
N LYS A 371 -4.64 -15.07 16.98
CA LYS A 371 -5.41 -13.83 16.69
C LYS A 371 -6.64 -13.72 17.58
N LEU A 372 -7.36 -14.82 17.82
CA LEU A 372 -8.53 -14.86 18.72
C LEU A 372 -8.12 -14.50 20.15
N GLY A 373 -7.01 -15.07 20.66
CA GLY A 373 -6.47 -14.73 21.97
C GLY A 373 -6.05 -13.27 22.10
N ALA A 374 -5.44 -12.70 21.06
CA ALA A 374 -5.10 -11.27 21.01
C ALA A 374 -6.36 -10.37 21.04
N ILE A 375 -7.39 -10.70 20.26
CA ILE A 375 -8.66 -9.96 20.21
C ILE A 375 -9.35 -10.02 21.58
N ARG A 376 -9.42 -11.20 22.19
CA ARG A 376 -10.00 -11.39 23.52
C ARG A 376 -9.27 -10.56 24.56
N HIS A 377 -7.93 -10.61 24.56
CA HIS A 377 -7.12 -9.81 25.48
C HIS A 377 -7.38 -8.31 25.28
N ALA A 378 -7.38 -7.84 24.03
CA ALA A 378 -7.63 -6.43 23.73
C ALA A 378 -9.03 -5.99 24.18
N ARG A 379 -10.07 -6.79 23.87
CA ARG A 379 -11.46 -6.52 24.26
C ARG A 379 -11.65 -6.43 25.77
N VAL A 380 -11.10 -7.38 26.52
CA VAL A 380 -11.24 -7.43 27.99
C VAL A 380 -10.51 -6.26 28.66
N ASN A 381 -9.41 -5.78 28.08
CA ASN A 381 -8.62 -4.68 28.63
C ASN A 381 -8.97 -3.31 28.03
N GLY A 382 -9.97 -3.23 27.15
CA GLY A 382 -10.39 -1.98 26.51
C GLY A 382 -9.36 -1.39 25.53
N ILE A 383 -8.42 -2.20 25.03
CA ILE A 383 -7.37 -1.76 24.11
C ILE A 383 -7.99 -1.56 22.73
N PRO A 384 -7.92 -0.35 22.13
CA PRO A 384 -8.42 -0.09 20.78
C PRO A 384 -8.01 -1.18 19.79
N THR A 385 -8.97 -1.74 19.06
CA THR A 385 -8.75 -2.89 18.17
C THR A 385 -9.34 -2.64 16.78
N LEU A 386 -8.52 -2.84 15.74
CA LEU A 386 -8.91 -2.77 14.33
C LEU A 386 -8.67 -4.13 13.65
N GLY A 387 -9.72 -4.73 13.07
CA GLY A 387 -9.65 -5.97 12.31
C GLY A 387 -9.86 -5.75 10.81
N LEU A 388 -8.97 -6.30 9.98
CA LEU A 388 -9.01 -6.16 8.52
C LEU A 388 -9.22 -7.52 7.84
N CYS A 389 -10.26 -7.66 7.03
CA CYS A 389 -10.64 -8.89 6.33
C CYS A 389 -10.74 -10.08 7.31
N LEU A 390 -9.74 -10.97 7.35
CA LEU A 390 -9.61 -12.02 8.38
C LEU A 390 -9.75 -11.47 9.81
N GLY A 391 -9.30 -10.24 10.06
CA GLY A 391 -9.46 -9.59 11.36
C GLY A 391 -10.93 -9.42 11.77
N LEU A 392 -11.84 -9.05 10.86
CA LEU A 392 -13.28 -9.05 11.16
C LEU A 392 -13.79 -10.45 11.45
N GLN A 393 -13.38 -11.43 10.65
CA GLN A 393 -13.79 -12.83 10.82
C GLN A 393 -13.35 -13.36 12.20
N CYS A 394 -12.12 -13.08 12.61
CA CYS A 394 -11.62 -13.43 13.94
C CYS A 394 -12.39 -12.71 15.05
N MET A 395 -12.77 -11.43 14.87
CA MET A 395 -13.60 -10.72 15.85
C MET A 395 -14.98 -11.35 16.01
N VAL A 396 -15.61 -11.74 14.90
CA VAL A 396 -16.90 -12.44 14.91
C VAL A 396 -16.78 -13.79 15.62
N ILE A 397 -15.74 -14.57 15.33
CA ILE A 397 -15.48 -15.86 15.98
C ILE A 397 -15.22 -15.68 17.48
N GLU A 398 -14.42 -14.68 17.89
CA GLU A 398 -14.13 -14.43 19.30
C GLU A 398 -15.40 -14.07 20.08
N VAL A 399 -16.24 -13.18 19.54
CA VAL A 399 -17.52 -12.80 20.15
C VAL A 399 -18.47 -13.99 20.19
N ALA A 400 -18.50 -14.82 19.14
CA ALA A 400 -19.31 -16.04 19.12
C ALA A 400 -18.91 -16.99 20.27
N ARG A 401 -17.61 -17.24 20.44
CA ARG A 401 -17.07 -18.14 21.46
C ARG A 401 -17.25 -17.60 22.88
N ASP A 402 -16.86 -16.35 23.12
CA ASP A 402 -16.77 -15.80 24.48
C ASP A 402 -18.11 -15.20 24.96
N LEU A 403 -18.84 -14.50 24.09
CA LEU A 403 -20.05 -13.76 24.47
C LEU A 403 -21.35 -14.46 24.07
N ALA A 404 -21.39 -15.13 22.92
CA ALA A 404 -22.61 -15.79 22.42
C ALA A 404 -22.77 -17.26 22.85
N GLY A 405 -21.79 -17.79 23.61
CA GLY A 405 -21.81 -19.16 24.12
C GLY A 405 -21.75 -20.24 23.03
N LEU A 406 -21.02 -19.98 21.95
CA LEU A 406 -20.77 -20.90 20.84
C LEU A 406 -19.30 -21.37 20.88
N PRO A 407 -18.93 -22.31 21.77
CA PRO A 407 -17.53 -22.66 21.99
C PRO A 407 -16.84 -23.24 20.75
N ASP A 408 -17.61 -23.91 19.88
CA ASP A 408 -17.11 -24.54 18.66
C ASP A 408 -17.11 -23.58 17.46
N ALA A 409 -17.51 -22.31 17.63
CA ALA A 409 -17.66 -21.36 16.54
C ALA A 409 -16.36 -21.18 15.74
N ASN A 410 -16.46 -21.29 14.41
CA ASN A 410 -15.30 -21.15 13.53
C ASN A 410 -15.69 -20.71 12.11
N SER A 411 -14.65 -20.56 11.26
CA SER A 411 -14.80 -20.47 9.81
C SER A 411 -14.67 -21.83 9.17
N THR A 412 -15.51 -22.12 8.18
CA THR A 412 -15.37 -23.33 7.35
C THR A 412 -14.09 -23.33 6.50
N GLU A 413 -13.36 -22.20 6.42
CA GLU A 413 -12.02 -22.14 5.85
C GLU A 413 -10.98 -22.91 6.69
N PHE A 414 -11.15 -22.86 8.01
CA PHE A 414 -10.12 -23.28 8.97
C PHE A 414 -10.51 -24.57 9.68
N ASP A 415 -11.80 -24.74 9.94
CA ASP A 415 -12.39 -25.93 10.50
C ASP A 415 -13.68 -26.27 9.71
N PRO A 416 -13.58 -27.09 8.65
CA PRO A 416 -14.74 -27.48 7.85
C PRO A 416 -15.79 -28.29 8.61
N ASP A 417 -15.41 -28.90 9.74
CA ASP A 417 -16.26 -29.80 10.53
C ASP A 417 -16.90 -29.10 11.74
N THR A 418 -16.69 -27.77 11.90
CA THR A 418 -17.32 -26.99 12.98
C THR A 418 -18.84 -27.12 12.98
N SER A 419 -19.41 -27.35 14.16
CA SER A 419 -20.85 -27.34 14.39
C SER A 419 -21.45 -25.93 14.25
N ASP A 420 -20.64 -24.89 14.47
CA ASP A 420 -21.04 -23.50 14.55
C ASP A 420 -20.27 -22.65 13.51
N ALA A 421 -20.55 -22.88 12.24
CA ALA A 421 -19.96 -22.16 11.10
C ALA A 421 -20.43 -20.69 11.01
N VAL A 422 -19.93 -19.83 11.91
CA VAL A 422 -20.26 -18.39 11.95
C VAL A 422 -19.64 -17.61 10.80
N ILE A 423 -18.58 -18.14 10.18
CA ILE A 423 -18.00 -17.66 8.93
C ILE A 423 -18.08 -18.79 7.90
N SER A 424 -18.67 -18.51 6.74
CA SER A 424 -18.85 -19.53 5.69
C SER A 424 -18.82 -18.92 4.29
N THR A 425 -18.59 -19.76 3.28
CA THR A 425 -18.90 -19.38 1.90
C THR A 425 -20.42 -19.21 1.72
N MET A 426 -20.84 -18.45 0.72
CA MET A 426 -22.26 -18.31 0.40
C MET A 426 -22.81 -19.64 -0.15
N ALA A 427 -24.05 -20.01 0.18
CA ALA A 427 -24.66 -21.30 -0.20
C ALA A 427 -24.65 -21.60 -1.72
N SER A 428 -24.55 -20.58 -2.58
CA SER A 428 -24.37 -20.73 -4.03
C SER A 428 -22.95 -21.09 -4.47
N GLN A 429 -22.04 -21.36 -3.53
CA GLN A 429 -20.59 -21.56 -3.77
C GLN A 429 -20.10 -22.97 -3.39
N VAL A 430 -21.00 -23.87 -2.97
CA VAL A 430 -20.65 -25.26 -2.58
C VAL A 430 -19.97 -26.03 -3.73
N ASP A 431 -20.41 -25.81 -4.98
CA ASP A 431 -19.86 -26.46 -6.17
C ASP A 431 -18.40 -26.04 -6.48
N VAL A 432 -17.94 -24.90 -5.97
CA VAL A 432 -16.55 -24.41 -6.12
C VAL A 432 -15.65 -25.03 -5.05
N VAL A 433 -16.16 -25.18 -3.82
CA VAL A 433 -15.44 -25.86 -2.72
C VAL A 433 -15.26 -27.35 -3.03
N SER A 434 -16.19 -27.96 -3.77
CA SER A 434 -16.09 -29.36 -4.23
C SER A 434 -15.17 -29.56 -5.45
N GLY A 435 -14.52 -28.51 -5.98
CA GLY A 435 -13.57 -28.59 -7.10
C GLY A 435 -14.18 -28.65 -8.50
N SER A 436 -15.47 -28.33 -8.65
CA SER A 436 -16.22 -28.48 -9.91
C SER A 436 -16.10 -27.28 -10.88
N ARG A 437 -15.48 -26.18 -10.44
CA ARG A 437 -15.33 -24.91 -11.17
C ARG A 437 -14.02 -24.21 -10.80
N ASP A 438 -13.53 -23.34 -11.68
CA ASP A 438 -12.34 -22.52 -11.45
C ASP A 438 -12.47 -21.67 -10.17
N MET A 439 -11.37 -21.62 -9.40
CA MET A 439 -11.26 -20.91 -8.13
C MET A 439 -11.50 -19.39 -8.23
N GLY A 440 -11.46 -18.78 -9.43
CA GLY A 440 -11.60 -17.34 -9.62
C GLY A 440 -13.05 -16.81 -9.56
N GLY A 441 -14.05 -17.63 -9.88
CA GLY A 441 -15.41 -17.13 -10.17
C GLY A 441 -16.26 -16.68 -8.95
N THR A 442 -15.76 -16.86 -7.72
CA THR A 442 -16.52 -16.61 -6.47
C THR A 442 -15.81 -15.71 -5.46
N MET A 443 -14.63 -15.17 -5.80
CA MET A 443 -13.89 -14.25 -4.93
C MET A 443 -14.41 -12.81 -5.10
N ARG A 444 -14.66 -12.11 -4.00
CA ARG A 444 -14.93 -10.67 -4.02
C ARG A 444 -13.59 -9.95 -4.15
N LEU A 445 -13.37 -9.38 -5.33
CA LEU A 445 -12.18 -8.61 -5.67
C LEU A 445 -12.55 -7.18 -6.09
N GLY A 446 -11.81 -6.21 -5.58
CA GLY A 446 -11.97 -4.79 -5.94
C GLY A 446 -13.02 -4.07 -5.12
N SER A 447 -13.52 -2.96 -5.66
CA SER A 447 -14.40 -2.03 -4.94
C SER A 447 -15.82 -2.55 -4.77
N TYR A 448 -16.32 -2.60 -3.53
CA TYR A 448 -17.71 -2.88 -3.22
C TYR A 448 -18.31 -1.76 -2.35
N PRO A 449 -19.58 -1.37 -2.58
CA PRO A 449 -20.26 -0.40 -1.74
C PRO A 449 -20.70 -1.01 -0.41
N ALA A 450 -20.73 -0.20 0.64
CA ALA A 450 -21.28 -0.54 1.94
C ALA A 450 -22.18 0.60 2.47
N SER A 451 -23.31 0.22 3.07
CA SER A 451 -24.23 1.10 3.77
C SER A 451 -23.98 0.99 5.27
N LEU A 452 -23.65 2.11 5.92
CA LEU A 452 -23.29 2.17 7.34
C LEU A 452 -24.47 2.63 8.19
N LEU A 453 -24.60 2.04 9.37
CA LEU A 453 -25.59 2.40 10.38
C LEU A 453 -25.30 3.81 10.90
N LYS A 454 -26.28 4.72 10.82
CA LYS A 454 -26.13 6.09 11.33
C LYS A 454 -25.88 6.06 12.84
N GLY A 455 -24.85 6.80 13.28
CA GLY A 455 -24.46 6.88 14.68
C GLY A 455 -23.47 5.80 15.14
N SER A 456 -23.14 4.84 14.27
CA SER A 456 -22.07 3.87 14.51
C SER A 456 -20.69 4.52 14.62
N VAL A 457 -19.74 3.77 15.21
CA VAL A 457 -18.33 4.15 15.26
C VAL A 457 -17.77 4.29 13.85
N VAL A 458 -18.06 3.34 12.95
CA VAL A 458 -17.61 3.42 11.55
C VAL A 458 -18.20 4.61 10.80
N ALA A 459 -19.51 4.87 10.87
CA ALA A 459 -20.11 6.02 10.19
C ALA A 459 -19.54 7.36 10.71
N SER A 460 -19.24 7.43 12.01
CA SER A 460 -18.57 8.59 12.61
C SER A 460 -17.15 8.75 12.11
N ALA A 461 -16.40 7.65 11.95
CA ALA A 461 -15.04 7.67 11.43
C ALA A 461 -15.00 8.14 9.98
N TYR A 462 -15.86 7.60 9.12
CA TYR A 462 -15.93 7.98 7.70
C TYR A 462 -16.54 9.37 7.47
N GLY A 463 -17.39 9.87 8.38
CA GLY A 463 -18.19 11.07 8.17
C GLY A 463 -19.27 10.89 7.09
N SER A 464 -19.60 9.65 6.74
CA SER A 464 -20.58 9.25 5.71
C SER A 464 -21.28 7.96 6.14
N THR A 465 -22.48 7.71 5.60
CA THR A 465 -23.18 6.42 5.73
C THR A 465 -23.10 5.58 4.46
N GLU A 466 -22.48 6.09 3.40
CA GLU A 466 -22.23 5.36 2.15
C GLU A 466 -20.74 5.42 1.85
N VAL A 467 -20.13 4.26 1.70
CA VAL A 467 -18.69 4.11 1.47
C VAL A 467 -18.43 3.02 0.44
N THR A 468 -17.20 3.00 -0.11
CA THR A 468 -16.72 1.89 -0.93
C THR A 468 -15.36 1.46 -0.45
N GLU A 469 -15.12 0.15 -0.43
CA GLU A 469 -13.83 -0.42 -0.03
C GLU A 469 -13.39 -1.57 -0.94
N ARG A 470 -12.09 -1.83 -0.95
CA ARG A 470 -11.50 -2.90 -1.77
C ARG A 470 -11.51 -4.23 -1.04
N HIS A 471 -11.99 -5.28 -1.68
CA HIS A 471 -12.08 -6.62 -1.12
C HIS A 471 -11.10 -7.59 -1.77
N ARG A 472 -10.72 -8.61 -0.99
CA ARG A 472 -9.96 -9.78 -1.45
C ARG A 472 -10.27 -10.99 -0.57
N HIS A 473 -11.49 -11.50 -0.68
CA HIS A 473 -11.92 -12.64 0.15
C HIS A 473 -13.06 -13.43 -0.49
N ARG A 474 -13.37 -14.59 0.09
CA ARG A 474 -14.48 -15.47 -0.32
C ARG A 474 -15.44 -15.82 0.82
N TYR A 475 -14.96 -15.75 2.06
CA TYR A 475 -15.71 -16.17 3.24
C TYR A 475 -16.43 -14.99 3.87
N GLU A 476 -17.69 -15.21 4.22
CA GLU A 476 -18.62 -14.19 4.69
C GLU A 476 -19.14 -14.54 6.08
N VAL A 477 -19.64 -13.53 6.79
CA VAL A 477 -20.38 -13.78 8.04
C VAL A 477 -21.68 -14.53 7.71
N ALA A 478 -21.88 -15.68 8.34
CA ALA A 478 -23.05 -16.51 8.13
C ALA A 478 -24.30 -15.81 8.70
N ASN A 479 -25.22 -15.43 7.82
CA ASN A 479 -26.43 -14.67 8.19
C ASN A 479 -27.29 -15.38 9.24
N ALA A 480 -27.27 -16.71 9.31
CA ALA A 480 -27.99 -17.51 10.28
C ALA A 480 -27.60 -17.22 11.75
N TYR A 481 -26.39 -16.66 11.99
CA TYR A 481 -25.89 -16.35 13.32
C TYR A 481 -26.03 -14.87 13.71
N ARG A 482 -26.51 -14.00 12.79
CA ARG A 482 -26.55 -12.55 13.05
C ARG A 482 -27.37 -12.18 14.29
N ASP A 483 -28.56 -12.75 14.45
CA ASP A 483 -29.43 -12.41 15.57
C ASP A 483 -28.76 -12.77 16.90
N ARG A 484 -28.19 -13.97 16.99
CA ARG A 484 -27.48 -14.45 18.19
C ARG A 484 -26.23 -13.62 18.50
N LEU A 485 -25.47 -13.19 17.49
CA LEU A 485 -24.31 -12.32 17.67
C LEU A 485 -24.72 -10.90 18.07
N THR A 486 -25.85 -10.41 17.57
CA THR A 486 -26.42 -9.11 17.94
C THR A 486 -26.91 -9.12 19.40
N GLU A 487 -27.56 -10.20 19.83
CA GLU A 487 -27.94 -10.43 21.23
C GLU A 487 -26.74 -10.48 22.17
N ALA A 488 -25.60 -11.00 21.70
CA ALA A 488 -24.33 -10.99 22.43
C ALA A 488 -23.65 -9.60 22.47
N GLY A 489 -24.18 -8.60 21.77
CA GLY A 489 -23.73 -7.22 21.80
C GLY A 489 -22.92 -6.75 20.58
N LEU A 490 -22.70 -7.61 19.57
CA LEU A 490 -22.03 -7.20 18.33
C LEU A 490 -22.96 -6.38 17.44
N VAL A 491 -22.50 -5.24 16.95
CA VAL A 491 -23.26 -4.40 16.03
C VAL A 491 -22.72 -4.61 14.62
N PHE A 492 -23.56 -5.13 13.72
CA PHE A 492 -23.27 -5.15 12.28
C PHE A 492 -23.49 -3.74 11.70
N SER A 493 -22.52 -2.86 11.93
CA SER A 493 -22.61 -1.44 11.66
C SER A 493 -22.47 -1.07 10.17
N GLY A 494 -22.17 -2.02 9.31
CA GLY A 494 -22.20 -1.82 7.87
C GLY A 494 -22.45 -3.11 7.10
N THR A 495 -23.28 -3.01 6.06
CA THR A 495 -23.64 -4.12 5.19
C THR A 495 -23.53 -3.75 3.72
N SER A 496 -23.54 -4.73 2.83
CA SER A 496 -23.81 -4.50 1.42
C SER A 496 -25.15 -3.75 1.25
N PRO A 497 -25.39 -3.06 0.13
CA PRO A 497 -26.62 -2.27 -0.06
C PRO A 497 -27.92 -3.08 0.00
N ASP A 498 -27.86 -4.38 -0.27
CA ASP A 498 -28.99 -5.31 -0.13
C ASP A 498 -29.15 -5.88 1.30
N GLY A 499 -28.25 -5.51 2.22
CA GLY A 499 -28.24 -5.96 3.60
C GLY A 499 -27.68 -7.37 3.83
N LEU A 500 -27.33 -8.11 2.76
CA LEU A 500 -27.04 -9.54 2.82
C LEU A 500 -25.63 -9.89 3.27
N LEU A 501 -24.64 -9.04 3.02
CA LEU A 501 -23.25 -9.26 3.41
C LEU A 501 -22.88 -8.29 4.54
N VAL A 502 -22.19 -8.80 5.57
CA VAL A 502 -21.64 -7.96 6.63
C VAL A 502 -20.33 -7.38 6.14
N GLU A 503 -20.23 -6.06 6.11
CA GLU A 503 -19.00 -5.36 5.67
C GLU A 503 -18.23 -4.77 6.85
N PHE A 504 -18.96 -4.37 7.90
CA PHE A 504 -18.40 -3.81 9.12
C PHE A 504 -19.11 -4.37 10.35
N ALA A 505 -18.33 -4.65 11.38
CA ALA A 505 -18.82 -5.08 12.69
C ALA A 505 -18.09 -4.30 13.78
N GLU A 506 -18.77 -3.92 14.84
CA GLU A 506 -18.19 -3.17 15.95
C GLU A 506 -18.86 -3.51 17.28
N LEU A 507 -18.19 -3.19 18.38
CA LEU A 507 -18.86 -3.10 19.68
C LEU A 507 -19.32 -1.66 19.93
N PRO A 508 -20.43 -1.45 20.66
CA PRO A 508 -20.84 -0.12 21.07
C PRO A 508 -19.75 0.60 21.85
N ARG A 509 -19.61 1.91 21.67
CA ARG A 509 -18.52 2.72 22.25
C ARG A 509 -18.52 2.68 23.78
N GLU A 510 -19.69 2.53 24.38
CA GLU A 510 -19.89 2.36 25.82
C GLU A 510 -19.39 1.02 26.37
N VAL A 511 -19.26 0.00 25.51
CA VAL A 511 -18.71 -1.32 25.87
C VAL A 511 -17.20 -1.35 25.62
N HIS A 512 -16.76 -0.80 24.50
CA HIS A 512 -15.35 -0.76 24.13
C HIS A 512 -15.01 0.51 23.34
N PRO A 513 -13.95 1.26 23.70
CA PRO A 513 -13.70 2.60 23.13
C PRO A 513 -13.55 2.59 21.60
N PHE A 514 -12.90 1.57 21.06
CA PHE A 514 -12.80 1.32 19.62
C PHE A 514 -12.59 -0.17 19.38
N PHE A 515 -13.63 -0.90 18.95
CA PHE A 515 -13.53 -2.28 18.50
C PHE A 515 -14.23 -2.36 17.16
N VAL A 516 -13.46 -2.35 16.07
CA VAL A 516 -14.00 -2.24 14.71
C VAL A 516 -13.34 -3.29 13.83
N GLY A 517 -14.15 -4.10 13.16
CA GLY A 517 -13.74 -5.00 12.08
C GLY A 517 -14.32 -4.53 10.74
N THR A 518 -13.60 -4.77 9.66
CA THR A 518 -14.12 -4.68 8.29
C THR A 518 -13.74 -5.91 7.46
N GLN A 519 -14.60 -6.35 6.56
CA GLN A 519 -14.31 -7.41 5.57
C GLN A 519 -13.38 -6.92 4.45
N ALA A 520 -13.21 -5.61 4.32
CA ALA A 520 -12.43 -5.02 3.26
C ALA A 520 -10.97 -4.77 3.68
N HIS A 521 -10.22 -4.16 2.76
CA HIS A 521 -8.82 -3.76 2.92
C HIS A 521 -8.68 -2.23 2.76
N PRO A 522 -9.14 -1.43 3.75
CA PRO A 522 -9.05 0.03 3.72
C PRO A 522 -7.61 0.57 3.64
N GLU A 523 -6.62 -0.23 4.02
CA GLU A 523 -5.20 0.09 3.89
C GLU A 523 -4.79 0.38 2.44
N LEU A 524 -5.44 -0.26 1.46
CA LEU A 524 -5.14 -0.11 0.04
C LEU A 524 -5.56 1.27 -0.49
N LYS A 525 -6.55 1.90 0.15
CA LYS A 525 -7.03 3.26 -0.18
C LYS A 525 -6.36 4.35 0.65
N SER A 526 -5.55 3.98 1.64
CA SER A 526 -4.81 4.94 2.46
C SER A 526 -3.66 5.57 1.68
N ARG A 527 -3.42 6.85 1.94
CA ARG A 527 -2.30 7.62 1.37
C ARG A 527 -1.62 8.38 2.51
N PRO A 528 -0.29 8.63 2.46
CA PRO A 528 0.38 9.41 3.48
C PRO A 528 -0.15 10.85 3.59
N THR A 529 -0.60 11.42 2.47
CA THR A 529 -1.20 12.78 2.38
C THR A 529 -2.70 12.79 2.63
N ARG A 530 -3.38 11.64 2.46
CA ARG A 530 -4.81 11.44 2.68
C ARG A 530 -5.02 10.14 3.48
N PRO A 531 -4.81 10.18 4.81
CA PRO A 531 -4.96 9.02 5.67
C PRO A 531 -6.38 8.44 5.59
N HIS A 532 -6.48 7.11 5.59
CA HIS A 532 -7.79 6.46 5.58
C HIS A 532 -8.58 6.74 6.88
N PRO A 533 -9.89 7.05 6.82
CA PRO A 533 -10.67 7.44 8.00
C PRO A 533 -10.66 6.42 9.14
N LEU A 534 -10.76 5.12 8.86
CA LEU A 534 -10.67 4.08 9.90
C LEU A 534 -9.33 4.05 10.62
N PHE A 535 -8.22 4.22 9.89
CA PHE A 535 -6.89 4.23 10.49
C PHE A 535 -6.65 5.51 11.29
N ALA A 536 -7.18 6.65 10.84
CA ALA A 536 -7.16 7.88 11.61
C ALA A 536 -8.00 7.77 12.90
N ALA A 537 -9.20 7.17 12.84
CA ALA A 537 -10.02 6.95 14.02
C ALA A 537 -9.38 5.96 15.01
N PHE A 538 -8.79 4.88 14.50
CA PHE A 538 -8.05 3.91 15.31
C PHE A 538 -6.82 4.55 15.99
N ALA A 539 -6.04 5.36 15.27
CA ALA A 539 -4.91 6.08 15.84
C ALA A 539 -5.34 7.08 16.91
N CYS A 540 -6.48 7.78 16.72
CA CYS A 540 -7.06 8.64 17.75
C CYS A 540 -7.39 7.84 19.01
N ALA A 541 -8.10 6.72 18.85
CA ALA A 541 -8.47 5.87 19.98
C ALA A 541 -7.24 5.33 20.73
N ALA A 542 -6.16 4.99 20.02
CA ALA A 542 -4.90 4.57 20.64
C ALA A 542 -4.22 5.70 21.43
N ILE A 543 -4.27 6.94 20.94
CA ILE A 543 -3.78 8.12 21.67
C ILE A 543 -4.62 8.32 22.94
N ASP A 544 -5.95 8.27 22.82
CA ASP A 544 -6.87 8.44 23.96
C ASP A 544 -6.67 7.35 25.02
N TYR A 545 -6.45 6.09 24.60
CA TYR A 545 -6.14 4.98 25.49
C TYR A 545 -4.82 5.22 26.23
N GLN A 546 -3.75 5.62 25.52
CA GLN A 546 -2.46 5.96 26.11
C GLN A 546 -2.59 7.08 27.16
N ASP A 547 -3.36 8.12 26.85
CA ASP A 547 -3.55 9.26 27.74
C ASP A 547 -4.39 8.88 28.97
N SER A 548 -5.37 7.98 28.85
CA SER A 548 -6.12 7.45 29.98
C SER A 548 -5.27 6.64 30.97
N ALA A 549 -4.19 6.03 30.48
CA ALA A 549 -3.24 5.27 31.30
C ALA A 549 -2.21 6.18 32.01
N ARG A 550 -2.10 7.46 31.63
CA ARG A 550 -1.23 8.44 32.30
C ARG A 550 -1.94 8.98 33.53
N LEU A 551 -1.27 8.97 34.69
CA LEU A 551 -1.74 9.70 35.86
C LEU A 551 -1.85 11.19 35.51
N PRO A 552 -2.94 11.89 35.89
CA PRO A 552 -3.03 13.33 35.70
C PRO A 552 -1.92 13.99 36.53
N ILE A 553 -0.86 14.44 35.85
CA ILE A 553 0.11 15.34 36.45
C ILE A 553 -0.44 16.73 36.18
N ASP A 554 -0.84 17.41 37.26
CA ASP A 554 -1.26 18.81 37.23
C ASP A 554 -0.02 19.67 36.95
N VAL A 555 0.34 19.83 35.67
CA VAL A 555 1.46 20.68 35.23
C VAL A 555 0.95 22.10 34.99
N ASP A 556 0.28 22.67 35.98
CA ASP A 556 0.12 24.12 36.08
C ASP A 556 -0.03 24.50 37.56
N GLY A 557 1.10 24.87 38.17
CA GLY A 557 1.15 25.58 39.45
C GLY A 557 0.59 27.00 39.34
N ARG A 558 -0.67 27.15 38.90
CA ARG A 558 -1.42 28.40 39.01
C ARG A 558 -2.31 28.31 40.23
N ALA A 559 -1.77 28.91 41.29
CA ALA A 559 -2.39 29.34 42.53
C ALA A 559 -3.92 29.12 42.60
N ALA A 560 -4.33 28.34 43.61
CA ALA A 560 -5.62 28.50 44.25
C ALA A 560 -5.77 29.98 44.66
N GLY A 561 -6.40 30.77 43.80
CA GLY A 561 -6.76 32.16 44.02
C GLY A 561 -7.82 32.22 45.10
N SER A 562 -7.48 32.94 46.16
CA SER A 562 -8.31 33.35 47.28
C SER A 562 -9.73 33.75 46.89
N VAL A 563 -10.68 33.26 47.69
CA VAL A 563 -12.04 33.78 47.78
C VAL A 563 -11.97 35.20 48.33
N ASP A 564 -12.15 36.20 47.46
CA ASP A 564 -12.47 37.56 47.90
C ASP A 564 -14.00 37.74 47.92
N VAL A 565 -14.47 38.12 49.09
CA VAL A 565 -15.86 38.33 49.46
C VAL A 565 -16.22 39.77 49.09
N ASP A 566 -16.91 39.97 47.97
CA ASP A 566 -17.50 41.27 47.64
C ASP A 566 -18.96 41.34 48.06
N GLY A 567 -19.17 42.02 49.20
CA GLY A 567 -19.91 43.29 49.23
C GLY A 567 -21.38 43.28 48.79
N GLU A 568 -22.26 42.94 49.72
CA GLU A 568 -23.68 43.28 49.71
C GLU A 568 -23.91 44.81 49.63
N SER A 569 -24.64 45.28 48.62
CA SER A 569 -25.44 46.51 48.74
C SER A 569 -26.59 46.54 47.72
N ALA A 570 -27.76 46.03 48.13
CA ALA A 570 -29.03 46.30 47.47
C ALA A 570 -30.01 46.91 48.49
N LYS A 571 -30.32 48.20 48.27
CA LYS A 571 -31.40 48.95 48.94
C LYS A 571 -32.75 48.58 48.33
N VAL A 572 -33.73 48.21 49.15
CA VAL A 572 -35.19 48.56 49.16
C VAL A 572 -35.72 48.01 50.51
N GLY A 573 -36.48 48.64 51.39
CA GLY A 573 -37.31 49.85 51.40
C GLY A 573 -38.57 49.56 52.24
N ILE A 574 -38.85 50.46 53.20
CA ILE A 574 -39.96 50.55 54.19
C ILE A 574 -39.71 49.86 55.54
#